data_AF-A0A6B3H686-F1
#
_entry.id   AF-A0A6B3H686-F1
#
_cell.length_a   1.000
_cell.length_b   1.000
_cell.length_c   1.000
_cell.angle_alpha   90.00
_cell.angle_beta   90.00
_cell.angle_gamma   90.00
#
_symmetry.space_group_name_H-M   'P 1'
#
loop_
_entity.id
_entity.type
_entity.pdbx_description
1 polymer ?
#
loop_
_entity_poly.entity_id
_entity_poly.type
_entity_poly.pdbx_seq_one_letter_code
_entity_poly.pdbx_strand_id
1 'polypeptide(L)'
;TPRDNNLSHYRKLANGDRHYWLGLELGDRWTDEQDVLAVMAERCGVNDDPAHRAGQDTIDPELTVDALERMAARLRKAADDRERVLFATGHPGG
;
A
#
# COMPACT_ATOMS: atom_id res chain seq x y z
N THR A 1 3.51 12.75 -4.28
CA THR A 1 4.46 11.99 -5.11
C THR A 1 3.96 12.03 -6.54
N PRO A 2 4.83 12.07 -7.56
CA PRO A 2 4.39 12.00 -8.96
C PRO A 2 3.61 10.71 -9.24
N ARG A 3 2.51 10.82 -9.99
CA ARG A 3 1.59 9.71 -10.32
C ARG A 3 2.27 8.59 -11.10
N ASP A 4 3.08 8.94 -12.08
CA ASP A 4 3.88 8.02 -12.89
C ASP A 4 4.85 7.20 -12.03
N ASN A 5 5.45 7.83 -11.01
CA ASN A 5 6.31 7.14 -10.06
C ASN A 5 5.52 6.11 -9.21
N ASN A 6 4.34 6.49 -8.70
CA ASN A 6 3.48 5.58 -7.95
C ASN A 6 3.02 4.37 -8.80
N LEU A 7 2.56 4.61 -10.03
CA LEU A 7 2.16 3.54 -10.96
C LEU A 7 3.33 2.60 -11.29
N SER A 8 4.54 3.15 -11.46
CA SER A 8 5.76 2.34 -11.60
C SER A 8 6.00 1.42 -10.40
N HIS A 9 5.83 1.93 -9.18
CA HIS A 9 5.96 1.13 -7.96
C HIS A 9 4.89 0.05 -7.85
N TYR A 10 3.64 0.36 -8.19
CA TYR A 10 2.53 -0.60 -8.22
C TYR A 10 2.82 -1.75 -9.19
N ARG A 11 3.30 -1.43 -10.40
CA ARG A 11 3.69 -2.42 -11.40
C ARG A 11 4.82 -3.33 -10.91
N LYS A 12 5.87 -2.75 -10.28
CA LYS A 12 7.00 -3.54 -9.77
C LYS A 12 6.58 -4.47 -8.63
N LEU A 13 5.73 -4.01 -7.73
CA LEU A 13 5.17 -4.82 -6.65
C LEU A 13 4.31 -5.97 -7.20
N ALA A 14 3.42 -5.71 -8.17
CA ALA A 14 2.60 -6.75 -8.80
C ALA A 14 3.44 -7.78 -9.56
N ASN A 15 4.51 -7.34 -10.25
CA ASN A 15 5.40 -8.21 -11.01
C ASN A 15 6.46 -8.95 -10.17
N GLY A 16 6.36 -8.93 -8.84
CA GLY A 16 7.22 -9.73 -7.97
C GLY A 16 8.60 -9.13 -7.68
N ASP A 17 8.82 -7.83 -7.89
CA ASP A 17 10.06 -7.18 -7.49
C ASP A 17 10.17 -7.17 -5.95
N ARG A 18 11.06 -8.02 -5.43
CA ARG A 18 11.27 -8.20 -3.98
C ARG A 18 11.69 -6.93 -3.26
N HIS A 19 12.28 -5.95 -3.94
CA HIS A 19 12.57 -4.66 -3.33
C HIS A 19 11.29 -3.94 -2.90
N TYR A 20 10.23 -4.08 -3.69
CA TYR A 20 8.93 -3.44 -3.47
C TYR A 20 7.99 -4.27 -2.60
N TRP A 21 8.33 -5.52 -2.28
CA TRP A 21 7.53 -6.38 -1.37
C TRP A 21 7.69 -6.05 0.11
N LEU A 22 8.59 -5.12 0.45
CA LEU A 22 8.79 -4.63 1.82
C LEU A 22 9.09 -5.76 2.83
N GLY A 23 9.75 -6.83 2.37
CA GLY A 23 10.09 -8.00 3.18
C GLY A 23 8.93 -8.96 3.44
N LEU A 24 7.78 -8.79 2.78
CA LEU A 24 6.62 -9.67 2.86
C LEU A 24 6.63 -10.71 1.73
N GLU A 25 5.98 -11.85 1.96
CA GLU A 25 5.68 -12.84 0.94
C GLU A 25 4.23 -12.64 0.48
N LEU A 26 4.05 -12.15 -0.75
CA LEU A 26 2.74 -11.75 -1.27
C LEU A 26 2.10 -12.76 -2.22
N GLY A 27 2.87 -13.77 -2.66
CA GLY A 27 2.42 -14.82 -3.58
C GLY A 27 1.85 -14.25 -4.89
N ASP A 28 0.88 -14.95 -5.48
CA ASP A 28 0.25 -14.58 -6.74
C ASP A 28 -1.00 -13.68 -6.54
N ARG A 29 -0.97 -12.83 -5.50
CA ARG A 29 -2.13 -12.02 -5.10
C ARG A 29 -2.58 -11.02 -6.16
N TRP A 30 -1.62 -10.51 -6.94
CA TRP A 30 -1.82 -9.47 -7.93
C TRP A 30 -1.13 -9.84 -9.23
N THR A 31 -1.75 -9.49 -10.35
CA THR A 31 -1.27 -9.82 -11.70
C THR A 31 -0.73 -8.60 -12.44
N ASP A 32 -1.21 -7.40 -12.12
CA ASP A 32 -0.72 -6.16 -12.72
C ASP A 32 -0.85 -4.91 -11.81
N GLU A 33 -0.48 -3.75 -12.36
CA GLU A 33 -0.54 -2.47 -11.63
C GLU A 33 -1.97 -2.03 -11.26
N GLN A 34 -3.00 -2.47 -11.98
CA GLN A 34 -4.39 -2.10 -11.74
C GLN A 34 -4.96 -2.80 -10.51
N ASP A 35 -4.53 -4.04 -10.26
CA ASP A 35 -4.90 -4.76 -9.04
C ASP A 35 -4.41 -4.03 -7.78
N VAL A 36 -3.19 -3.49 -7.85
CA VAL A 36 -2.61 -2.68 -6.77
C VAL A 36 -3.27 -1.31 -6.69
N LEU A 37 -3.54 -0.67 -7.83
CA LEU A 37 -4.24 0.60 -7.89
C LEU A 37 -5.62 0.51 -7.22
N ALA A 38 -6.37 -0.57 -7.44
CA ALA A 38 -7.66 -0.79 -6.80
C ALA A 38 -7.55 -0.80 -5.27
N VAL A 39 -6.52 -1.45 -4.72
CA VAL A 39 -6.26 -1.44 -3.27
C VAL A 39 -5.89 -0.05 -2.77
N MET A 40 -5.06 0.67 -3.51
CA MET A 40 -4.66 2.03 -3.14
C MET A 40 -5.83 3.01 -3.22
N ALA A 41 -6.73 2.85 -4.19
CA ALA A 41 -7.95 3.65 -4.29
C ALA A 41 -8.88 3.35 -3.11
N GLU A 42 -9.13 2.07 -2.81
CA GLU A 42 -9.98 1.65 -1.69
C GLU A 42 -9.43 2.10 -0.32
N ARG A 43 -8.12 1.96 -0.10
CA ARG A 43 -7.50 2.12 1.22
C ARG A 43 -6.88 3.49 1.46
N CYS A 44 -6.47 4.18 0.41
CA CYS A 44 -5.74 5.44 0.49
C CYS A 44 -6.40 6.57 -0.31
N GLY A 45 -7.48 6.30 -1.06
CA GLY A 45 -8.21 7.33 -1.79
C GLY A 45 -7.44 7.96 -2.95
N VAL A 46 -6.48 7.25 -3.54
CA VAL A 46 -5.83 7.73 -4.78
C VAL A 46 -6.83 7.74 -5.95
N ASN A 47 -6.56 8.54 -6.98
CA ASN A 47 -7.38 8.54 -8.20
C ASN A 47 -7.37 7.16 -8.87
N ASP A 48 -8.55 6.57 -9.06
CA ASP A 48 -8.77 5.23 -9.58
C ASP A 48 -8.79 5.15 -11.11
N ASP A 49 -8.79 6.29 -11.82
CA ASP A 49 -8.76 6.35 -13.28
C ASP A 49 -7.43 5.77 -13.84
N PRO A 50 -7.47 4.64 -14.57
CA PRO A 50 -6.29 4.04 -15.19
C PRO A 50 -5.66 4.91 -16.28
N ALA A 51 -6.42 5.86 -16.83
CA ALA A 51 -5.94 6.83 -17.81
C ALA A 51 -5.22 8.02 -17.16
N HIS A 52 -5.41 8.25 -15.85
CA HIS A 52 -4.68 9.27 -15.10
C HIS A 52 -3.23 8.81 -14.81
N ARG A 53 -2.33 9.08 -15.76
CA ARG A 53 -0.96 8.54 -15.76
C ARG A 53 0.15 9.51 -15.32
N ALA A 54 -0.15 10.80 -15.16
CA ALA A 54 0.84 11.82 -14.82
C ALA A 54 0.24 12.94 -13.95
N GLY A 55 1.11 13.68 -13.28
CA GLY A 55 0.72 14.74 -12.34
C GLY A 55 1.02 14.37 -10.89
N GLN A 56 0.45 15.11 -9.95
CA GLN A 56 0.62 14.85 -8.52
C GLN A 56 -0.42 13.83 -8.05
N ASP A 57 0.03 12.79 -7.35
CA ASP A 57 -0.83 11.85 -6.64
C ASP A 57 -1.09 12.32 -5.20
N THR A 58 -2.21 11.88 -4.63
CA THR A 58 -2.70 12.30 -3.30
C THR A 58 -3.23 11.11 -2.50
N ILE A 59 -3.07 11.17 -1.18
CA ILE A 59 -3.68 10.23 -0.23
C ILE A 59 -4.76 10.97 0.53
N ASP A 60 -5.92 10.34 0.68
CA ASP A 60 -7.02 10.86 1.48
C ASP A 60 -6.66 10.81 2.99
N PRO A 61 -6.60 11.96 3.67
CA PRO A 61 -6.23 12.02 5.08
C PRO A 61 -7.27 11.37 6.00
N GLU A 62 -8.57 11.47 5.69
CA GLU A 62 -9.63 10.90 6.51
C GLU A 62 -9.59 9.37 6.43
N LEU A 63 -9.46 8.80 5.22
CA LEU A 63 -9.30 7.35 5.06
C LEU A 63 -8.04 6.83 5.78
N THR A 64 -6.97 7.62 5.78
CA THR A 64 -5.71 7.28 6.45
C THR A 64 -5.88 7.25 7.96
N VAL A 65 -6.53 8.26 8.54
CA VAL A 65 -6.78 8.33 9.98
C VAL A 65 -7.76 7.24 10.41
N ASP A 66 -8.85 7.03 9.67
CA ASP A 66 -9.83 5.98 9.93
C ASP A 66 -9.21 4.57 9.90
N ALA A 67 -8.18 4.36 9.10
CA ALA A 67 -7.45 3.09 9.05
C ALA A 67 -6.72 2.76 10.35
N LEU A 68 -6.40 3.76 11.19
CA LEU A 68 -5.71 3.55 12.46
C LEU A 68 -6.55 2.73 13.44
N GLU A 69 -7.87 2.85 13.43
CA GLU A 69 -8.76 2.04 14.28
C GLU A 69 -8.66 0.54 13.92
N ARG A 70 -8.59 0.22 12.62
CA ARG A 70 -8.39 -1.16 12.16
C ARG A 70 -7.03 -1.71 12.56
N MET A 71 -5.99 -0.87 12.46
CA MET A 71 -4.64 -1.25 12.89
C MET A 71 -4.59 -1.49 14.41
N ALA A 72 -5.22 -0.61 15.20
CA ALA A 72 -5.30 -0.73 16.65
C ALA A 72 -5.98 -2.06 17.06
N ALA A 73 -7.09 -2.42 16.41
CA ALA A 73 -7.76 -3.69 16.64
C ALA A 73 -6.86 -4.89 16.29
N ARG A 74 -6.15 -4.84 15.16
CA ARG A 74 -5.24 -5.92 14.74
C ARG A 74 -4.05 -6.10 15.68
N LEU A 75 -3.49 -4.99 16.16
CA LEU A 75 -2.37 -5.00 17.11
C LEU A 75 -2.82 -5.49 18.50
N ARG A 76 -4.02 -5.10 18.95
CA ARG A 76 -4.60 -5.63 20.19
C ARG A 76 -4.72 -7.15 20.14
N LYS A 77 -5.27 -7.69 19.05
CA LYS A 77 -5.36 -9.14 18.85
C LYS A 77 -3.99 -9.81 18.86
N ALA A 78 -2.99 -9.24 18.17
CA ALA A 78 -1.62 -9.78 18.20
C ALA A 78 -1.05 -9.84 19.62
N ALA A 79 -1.31 -8.81 20.44
CA ALA A 79 -0.84 -8.76 21.82
C ALA A 79 -1.54 -9.82 22.69
N ASP A 80 -2.86 -9.94 22.59
CA ASP A 80 -3.66 -10.92 23.32
C ASP A 80 -3.23 -12.36 22.99
N ASP A 81 -2.98 -12.63 21.70
CA ASP A 81 -2.59 -13.94 21.17
C ASP A 81 -1.06 -14.19 21.25
N ARG A 82 -0.28 -13.20 21.73
CA ARG A 82 1.20 -13.22 21.82
C ARG A 82 1.89 -13.54 20.49
N GLU A 83 1.37 -12.98 19.41
CA GLU A 83 1.93 -13.12 18.07
C GLU A 83 3.26 -12.37 17.92
N ARG A 84 4.07 -12.81 16.95
CA ARG A 84 5.29 -12.09 16.56
C ARG A 84 4.93 -10.96 15.59
N VAL A 85 5.42 -9.76 15.88
CA VAL A 85 5.18 -8.57 15.05
C VAL A 85 6.50 -8.12 14.42
N LEU A 86 6.52 -8.03 13.09
CA LEU A 86 7.56 -7.31 12.35
C LEU A 86 7.11 -5.86 12.19
N PHE A 87 7.94 -4.92 12.64
CA PHE A 87 7.70 -3.49 12.49
C PHE A 87 8.82 -2.86 11.68
N ALA A 88 8.47 -2.05 10.69
CA ALA A 88 9.40 -1.35 9.83
C ALA A 88 8.92 0.10 9.63
N THR A 89 9.88 1.01 9.45
CA THR A 89 9.62 2.42 9.14
C THR A 89 10.30 2.78 7.82
N GLY A 90 9.63 3.55 6.96
CA GLY A 90 10.19 4.07 5.71
C GLY A 90 10.35 5.58 5.76
N HIS A 91 11.34 6.12 5.05
CA HIS A 91 11.46 7.56 4.80
C HIS A 91 10.71 7.91 3.51
N PRO A 92 9.93 9.00 3.46
CA PRO A 92 9.14 9.37 2.28
C PRO A 92 9.96 9.89 1.09
N GLY A 93 11.29 9.97 1.19
CA GLY A 93 12.18 10.50 0.15
C GLY A 93 13.15 9.49 -0.48
N GLY A 94 12.91 8.18 -0.28
CA GLY A 94 13.67 7.10 -0.90
C GLY A 94 13.14 6.71 -2.27
#